data_AF-A0A066YXC2-F1
#
_entry.id   AF-A0A066YXC2-F1
#
_cell.length_a   1.000
_cell.length_b   1.000
_cell.length_c   1.000
_cell.angle_alpha   90.00
_cell.angle_beta   90.00
_cell.angle_gamma   90.00
#
_symmetry.space_group_name_H-M   'P 1'
#
loop_
_entity.id
_entity.type
_entity.pdbx_description
1 polymer ?
#
loop_
_entity_poly.entity_id
_entity_poly.type
_entity_poly.pdbx_seq_one_letter_code
_entity_poly.pdbx_strand_id
1 'polypeptide(L)'
;MGGAGGARAAPADPAEFAGPGGRALAGAAPFVLAGGAALGAAHLVAGFFLLKPGTGVLPVVAAVALSAPWVLALLGAALGRWAVARVFVLVAVVAVLAAVVHPVGPSSSAGTLLELWCVMGGLVLLAPPDGVDLSRRGRSRAVACSIAVGLPMCGIAAGWLGLWLEDYPDVVFPPSLQVPLDASTAWPAVVLAVAYLLHLADPRVDRVQAGGVALAVLPWVVMPRPPLYYDTPLNGHDLLRDAAVVLALLAAATAAGVLRRRARLAGTEASDLA
;
A
#
# COMPACT_ATOMS: atom_id res chain seq x y z
N MET A 1 -47.96 -30.07 -18.28
CA MET A 1 -46.86 -30.23 -17.30
C MET A 1 -45.78 -29.23 -17.67
N GLY A 2 -45.57 -28.24 -16.79
CA GLY A 2 -44.80 -27.04 -17.09
C GLY A 2 -43.29 -27.26 -17.09
N GLY A 3 -42.64 -26.86 -18.18
CA GLY A 3 -41.18 -26.71 -18.24
C GLY A 3 -40.79 -25.40 -17.56
N ALA A 4 -40.17 -25.51 -16.39
CA ALA A 4 -39.51 -24.39 -15.72
C ALA A 4 -38.33 -23.90 -16.58
N GLY A 5 -38.57 -22.88 -17.38
CA GLY A 5 -37.53 -22.10 -18.05
C GLY A 5 -36.73 -21.33 -17.01
N GLY A 6 -35.66 -21.95 -16.51
CA GLY A 6 -34.68 -21.29 -15.66
C GLY A 6 -34.04 -20.13 -16.44
N ALA A 7 -34.45 -18.91 -16.11
CA ALA A 7 -33.80 -17.70 -16.57
C ALA A 7 -32.35 -17.70 -16.03
N ARG A 8 -31.40 -18.16 -16.84
CA ARG A 8 -29.99 -17.88 -16.63
C ARG A 8 -29.86 -16.36 -16.68
N ALA A 9 -29.56 -15.75 -15.53
CA ALA A 9 -29.10 -14.38 -15.48
C ALA A 9 -27.97 -14.22 -16.51
N ALA A 10 -28.19 -13.35 -17.50
CA ALA A 10 -27.15 -13.03 -18.46
C ALA A 10 -25.92 -12.56 -17.68
N PRO A 11 -24.71 -13.07 -17.99
CA PRO A 11 -23.50 -12.56 -17.38
C PRO A 11 -23.48 -11.04 -17.58
N ALA A 12 -23.31 -10.29 -16.49
CA ALA A 12 -23.19 -8.84 -16.54
C ALA A 12 -22.19 -8.47 -17.63
N ASP A 13 -22.60 -7.58 -18.53
CA ASP A 13 -21.80 -7.15 -19.66
C ASP A 13 -20.46 -6.61 -19.10
N PRO A 14 -19.28 -7.10 -19.55
CA PRO A 14 -17.98 -6.62 -19.07
C PRO A 14 -17.81 -5.09 -19.18
N ALA A 15 -18.69 -4.40 -19.91
CA ALA A 15 -18.83 -2.96 -19.95
C ALA A 15 -19.22 -2.31 -18.61
N GLU A 16 -19.91 -3.00 -17.70
CA GLU A 16 -20.45 -2.40 -16.45
C GLU A 16 -19.33 -2.01 -15.46
N PHE A 17 -18.17 -2.67 -15.53
CA PHE A 17 -16.97 -2.34 -14.73
C PHE A 17 -15.93 -1.50 -15.49
N ALA A 18 -16.20 -1.12 -16.75
CA ALA A 18 -15.32 -0.28 -17.57
C ALA A 18 -15.39 1.22 -17.24
N GLY A 19 -16.23 1.60 -16.27
CA GLY A 19 -16.35 2.97 -15.79
C GLY A 19 -15.03 3.56 -15.29
N PRO A 20 -14.92 4.90 -15.22
CA PRO A 20 -13.70 5.57 -14.76
C PRO A 20 -13.28 5.16 -13.34
N GLY A 21 -14.24 4.87 -12.45
CA GLY A 21 -13.96 4.38 -11.10
C GLY A 21 -13.27 3.01 -11.08
N GLY A 22 -13.77 2.06 -11.87
CA GLY A 22 -13.16 0.72 -11.99
C GLY A 22 -11.74 0.78 -12.54
N ARG A 23 -11.49 1.62 -13.55
CA ARG A 23 -10.15 1.84 -14.10
C ARG A 23 -9.18 2.49 -13.11
N ALA A 24 -9.66 3.45 -12.31
CA ALA A 24 -8.85 4.06 -11.26
C ALA A 24 -8.51 3.04 -10.16
N LEU A 25 -9.48 2.26 -9.68
CA LEU A 25 -9.24 1.20 -8.70
C LEU A 25 -8.27 0.13 -9.22
N ALA A 26 -8.43 -0.28 -10.48
CA ALA A 26 -7.52 -1.22 -11.12
C ALA A 26 -6.09 -0.69 -11.27
N GLY A 27 -5.94 0.62 -11.50
CA GLY A 27 -4.64 1.29 -11.48
C GLY A 27 -4.04 1.38 -10.08
N ALA A 28 -4.86 1.60 -9.05
CA ALA A 28 -4.42 1.72 -7.66
C ALA A 28 -3.97 0.39 -7.06
N ALA A 29 -4.72 -0.69 -7.31
CA ALA A 29 -4.64 -1.92 -6.54
C ALA A 29 -3.24 -2.57 -6.49
N PRO A 30 -2.46 -2.66 -7.58
CA PRO A 30 -1.11 -3.23 -7.51
C PRO A 30 -0.17 -2.45 -6.58
N PHE A 31 -0.32 -1.13 -6.52
CA PHE A 31 0.54 -0.25 -5.71
C PHE A 31 0.09 -0.20 -4.25
N VAL A 32 -1.22 -0.24 -4.00
CA VAL A 32 -1.77 -0.44 -2.65
C VAL A 32 -1.31 -1.79 -2.09
N LEU A 33 -1.40 -2.85 -2.88
CA LEU A 33 -0.92 -4.18 -2.49
C LEU A 33 0.58 -4.20 -2.23
N ALA A 34 1.38 -3.53 -3.06
CA ALA A 34 2.82 -3.38 -2.86
C ALA A 34 3.14 -2.69 -1.53
N GLY A 35 2.40 -1.63 -1.20
CA GLY A 35 2.51 -0.90 0.06
C GLY A 35 2.12 -1.74 1.28
N GLY A 36 0.98 -2.43 1.22
CA GLY A 36 0.54 -3.34 2.29
C GLY A 36 1.52 -4.49 2.51
N ALA A 37 2.08 -5.06 1.45
CA ALA A 37 3.11 -6.10 1.55
C ALA A 37 4.43 -5.59 2.15
N ALA A 38 4.81 -4.34 1.85
CA ALA A 38 5.99 -3.71 2.43
C ALA A 38 5.81 -3.49 3.95
N LEU A 39 4.66 -2.94 4.36
CA LEU A 39 4.32 -2.77 5.77
C LEU A 39 4.25 -4.14 6.49
N GLY A 40 3.61 -5.13 5.86
CA GLY A 40 3.55 -6.49 6.38
C GLY A 40 4.93 -7.13 6.55
N ALA A 41 5.84 -6.93 5.60
CA ALA A 41 7.23 -7.40 5.73
C ALA A 41 7.96 -6.73 6.90
N ALA A 42 7.78 -5.41 7.08
CA ALA A 42 8.35 -4.69 8.21
C ALA A 42 7.81 -5.22 9.56
N HIS A 43 6.51 -5.49 9.65
CA HIS A 43 5.90 -6.09 10.85
C HIS A 43 6.35 -7.53 11.09
N LEU A 44 6.62 -8.32 10.04
CA LEU A 44 7.21 -9.64 10.19
C LEU A 44 8.64 -9.54 10.74
N VAL A 45 9.48 -8.68 10.18
CA VAL A 45 10.84 -8.45 10.69
C VAL A 45 10.79 -8.01 12.16
N ALA A 46 9.91 -7.06 12.48
CA ALA A 46 9.71 -6.62 13.86
C ALA A 46 9.25 -7.78 14.76
N GLY A 47 8.21 -8.53 14.36
CA GLY A 47 7.65 -9.62 15.16
C GLY A 47 8.58 -10.81 15.35
N PHE A 48 9.46 -11.12 14.38
CA PHE A 48 10.42 -12.22 14.49
C PHE A 48 11.66 -11.85 15.31
N PHE A 49 12.15 -10.62 15.18
CA PHE A 49 13.45 -10.25 15.75
C PHE A 49 13.36 -9.38 17.02
N LEU A 50 12.24 -8.68 17.26
CA LEU A 50 12.08 -7.75 18.41
C LEU A 50 11.31 -8.37 19.60
N LEU A 51 11.26 -9.69 19.71
CA LEU A 51 10.61 -10.33 20.86
C LEU A 51 11.36 -10.02 22.15
N LYS A 52 10.65 -9.43 23.11
CA LYS A 52 11.14 -9.34 24.49
C LYS A 52 11.40 -10.77 25.00
N PRO A 53 12.54 -11.05 25.66
CA PRO A 53 12.73 -12.30 26.36
C PRO A 53 11.55 -12.53 27.33
N GLY A 54 10.82 -13.64 27.16
CA GLY A 54 9.68 -14.00 28.02
C GLY A 54 8.27 -13.72 27.48
N THR A 55 8.09 -13.11 26.30
CA THR A 55 6.74 -12.78 25.77
C THR A 55 5.94 -13.94 25.18
N GLY A 56 6.42 -15.18 25.26
CA GLY A 56 5.73 -16.36 24.74
C GLY A 56 5.57 -16.36 23.21
N VAL A 57 5.01 -17.46 22.67
CA VAL A 57 4.90 -17.68 21.22
C VAL A 57 3.69 -16.96 20.61
N LEU A 58 2.68 -16.66 21.42
CA LEU A 58 1.38 -16.17 20.97
C LEU A 58 1.44 -14.80 20.24
N PRO A 59 2.20 -13.79 20.71
CA PRO A 59 2.33 -12.51 20.01
C PRO A 59 2.99 -12.63 18.62
N VAL A 60 3.94 -13.56 18.48
CA VAL A 60 4.62 -13.86 17.19
C VAL A 60 3.62 -14.41 16.19
N VAL A 61 2.86 -15.42 16.63
CA VAL A 61 1.85 -16.06 15.79
C VAL A 61 0.81 -15.03 15.35
N ALA A 62 0.39 -14.14 16.25
CA ALA A 62 -0.53 -13.06 15.91
C ALA A 62 0.08 -12.08 14.87
N ALA A 63 1.31 -11.61 15.08
CA ALA A 63 1.98 -10.71 14.15
C ALA A 63 2.15 -11.33 12.75
N VAL A 64 2.52 -12.62 12.69
CA VAL A 64 2.64 -13.38 11.44
C VAL A 64 1.27 -13.54 10.78
N ALA A 65 0.24 -13.92 11.52
CA ALA A 65 -1.10 -14.13 10.99
C ALA A 65 -1.69 -12.86 10.37
N LEU A 66 -1.40 -11.69 10.94
CA LEU A 66 -1.88 -10.40 10.44
C LEU A 66 -1.08 -9.89 9.23
N SER A 67 0.22 -10.16 9.19
CA SER A 67 1.15 -9.52 8.23
C SER A 67 1.49 -10.40 7.02
N ALA A 68 1.61 -11.72 7.21
CA ALA A 68 1.97 -12.65 6.14
C ALA A 68 0.98 -12.67 4.96
N PRO A 69 -0.36 -12.55 5.16
CA PRO A 69 -1.29 -12.56 4.04
C PRO A 69 -1.02 -11.45 3.02
N TRP A 70 -0.54 -10.27 3.42
CA TRP A 70 -0.20 -9.20 2.48
C TRP A 70 0.98 -9.55 1.57
N VAL A 71 2.02 -10.18 2.13
CA VAL A 71 3.19 -10.65 1.38
C VAL A 71 2.80 -11.77 0.41
N LEU A 72 1.97 -12.72 0.89
CA LEU A 72 1.44 -13.80 0.06
C LEU A 72 0.53 -13.28 -1.06
N ALA A 73 -0.25 -12.24 -0.78
CA ALA A 73 -1.08 -11.59 -1.78
C ALA A 73 -0.23 -10.96 -2.89
N LEU A 74 0.83 -10.23 -2.53
CA LEU A 74 1.76 -9.67 -3.53
C LEU A 74 2.44 -10.77 -4.33
N LEU A 75 2.85 -11.87 -3.70
CA LEU A 75 3.41 -13.03 -4.40
C LEU A 75 2.42 -13.62 -5.41
N GLY A 76 1.15 -13.78 -5.01
CA GLY A 76 0.07 -14.19 -5.90
C GLY A 76 -0.07 -13.26 -7.10
N ALA A 77 -0.10 -11.94 -6.86
CA ALA A 77 -0.16 -10.93 -7.92
C ALA A 77 1.07 -10.96 -8.83
N ALA A 78 2.27 -11.14 -8.29
CA ALA A 78 3.54 -11.23 -9.04
C ALA A 78 3.58 -12.45 -9.97
N LEU A 79 2.92 -13.54 -9.56
CA LEU A 79 2.71 -14.75 -10.36
C LEU A 79 1.55 -14.62 -11.37
N GLY A 80 0.90 -13.46 -11.46
CA GLY A 80 -0.24 -13.22 -12.34
C GLY A 80 -1.56 -13.82 -11.85
N ARG A 81 -1.64 -14.22 -10.57
CA ARG A 81 -2.83 -14.83 -9.96
C ARG A 81 -3.58 -13.82 -9.09
N TRP A 82 -4.26 -12.86 -9.74
CA TRP A 82 -4.95 -11.78 -9.02
C TRP A 82 -6.08 -12.27 -8.11
N ALA A 83 -6.82 -13.32 -8.51
CA ALA A 83 -7.85 -13.92 -7.66
C ALA A 83 -7.26 -14.43 -6.34
N VAL A 84 -6.10 -15.11 -6.39
CA VAL A 84 -5.38 -15.58 -5.22
C VAL A 84 -4.92 -14.41 -4.35
N ALA A 85 -4.43 -13.34 -4.96
CA ALA A 85 -4.05 -12.13 -4.24
C ALA A 85 -5.24 -11.53 -3.44
N ARG A 86 -6.42 -11.44 -4.06
CA ARG A 86 -7.65 -10.97 -3.40
C ARG A 86 -8.08 -11.86 -2.24
N VAL A 87 -7.97 -13.19 -2.37
CA VAL A 87 -8.25 -14.11 -1.26
C VAL A 87 -7.34 -13.83 -0.07
N PHE A 88 -6.04 -13.68 -0.30
CA PHE A 88 -5.10 -13.38 0.80
C PHE A 88 -5.34 -11.99 1.41
N VAL A 89 -5.68 -10.97 0.62
CA VAL A 89 -6.07 -9.66 1.16
C VAL A 89 -7.33 -9.76 2.01
N LEU A 90 -8.34 -10.51 1.56
CA LEU A 90 -9.55 -10.74 2.35
C LEU A 90 -9.23 -11.44 3.68
N VAL A 91 -8.38 -12.48 3.65
CA VAL A 91 -7.89 -13.14 4.86
C VAL A 91 -7.19 -12.14 5.79
N ALA A 92 -6.35 -11.27 5.25
CA ALA A 92 -5.68 -10.23 6.02
C ALA A 92 -6.66 -9.31 6.74
N VAL A 93 -7.64 -8.77 6.00
CA VAL A 93 -8.65 -7.85 6.53
C VAL A 93 -9.51 -8.54 7.59
N VAL A 94 -9.96 -9.77 7.34
CA VAL A 94 -10.74 -10.56 8.30
C VAL A 94 -9.92 -10.86 9.56
N ALA A 95 -8.64 -11.21 9.42
CA ALA A 95 -7.76 -11.46 10.56
C ALA A 95 -7.57 -10.21 11.42
N VAL A 96 -7.38 -9.03 10.81
CA VAL A 96 -7.28 -7.75 11.53
C VAL A 96 -8.59 -7.44 12.25
N LEU A 97 -9.74 -7.57 11.58
CA LEU A 97 -11.05 -7.36 12.21
C LEU A 97 -11.28 -8.32 13.40
N ALA A 98 -10.95 -9.60 13.24
CA ALA A 98 -11.06 -10.59 14.30
C ALA A 98 -10.14 -10.27 15.49
N ALA A 99 -8.91 -9.80 15.23
CA ALA A 99 -7.96 -9.40 16.28
C ALA A 99 -8.40 -8.14 17.05
N VAL A 100 -9.22 -7.28 16.44
CA VAL A 100 -9.83 -6.12 17.13
C VAL A 100 -10.99 -6.56 18.03
N VAL A 101 -11.82 -7.49 17.57
CA VAL A 101 -12.95 -8.02 18.36
C VAL A 101 -12.49 -8.92 19.49
N HIS A 102 -11.43 -9.70 19.27
CA HIS A 102 -10.84 -10.61 20.24
C HIS A 102 -9.36 -10.26 20.48
N PRO A 103 -9.08 -9.19 21.24
CA PRO A 103 -7.72 -8.75 21.48
C PRO A 103 -6.94 -9.81 22.26
N VAL A 104 -5.95 -10.42 21.60
CA VAL A 104 -5.03 -11.37 22.21
C VAL A 104 -3.90 -10.57 22.88
N GLY A 105 -4.22 -9.95 24.02
CA GLY A 105 -3.27 -9.21 24.85
C GLY A 105 -3.48 -7.69 24.87
N PRO A 106 -2.82 -6.98 25.81
CA PRO A 106 -3.09 -5.57 26.14
C PRO A 106 -2.58 -4.55 25.10
N SER A 107 -2.00 -5.00 23.99
CA SER A 107 -1.31 -4.13 23.02
C SER A 107 -1.45 -4.69 21.61
N SER A 108 -2.68 -4.87 21.11
CA SER A 108 -2.88 -5.26 19.72
C SER A 108 -2.74 -4.02 18.82
N SER A 109 -1.59 -3.90 18.16
CA SER A 109 -1.35 -2.97 17.04
C SER A 109 -2.36 -3.13 15.89
N ALA A 110 -3.17 -4.18 15.92
CA ALA A 110 -4.32 -4.40 15.05
C ALA A 110 -5.37 -3.29 15.16
N GLY A 111 -5.60 -2.70 16.34
CA GLY A 111 -6.58 -1.62 16.53
C GLY A 111 -6.13 -0.30 15.90
N THR A 112 -4.86 0.07 16.11
CA THR A 112 -4.27 1.33 15.62
C THR A 112 -4.07 1.36 14.11
N LEU A 113 -3.93 0.21 13.46
CA LEU A 113 -3.75 0.10 12.02
C LEU A 113 -5.01 -0.39 11.27
N LEU A 114 -6.11 -0.65 11.99
CA LEU A 114 -7.33 -1.21 11.41
C LEU A 114 -7.80 -0.40 10.20
N GLU A 115 -7.90 0.92 10.35
CA GLU A 115 -8.37 1.82 9.30
C GLU A 115 -7.49 1.73 8.05
N LEU A 116 -6.17 1.77 8.23
CA LEU A 116 -5.20 1.66 7.14
C LEU A 116 -5.35 0.32 6.41
N TRP A 117 -5.41 -0.80 7.14
CA TRP A 117 -5.57 -2.13 6.55
C TRP A 117 -6.90 -2.29 5.83
N CYS A 118 -7.99 -1.77 6.38
CA CYS A 118 -9.32 -1.80 5.77
C CYS A 118 -9.38 -0.92 4.51
N VAL A 119 -8.81 0.28 4.53
CA VAL A 119 -8.76 1.16 3.35
C VAL A 119 -7.94 0.51 2.24
N MET A 120 -6.73 0.03 2.54
CA MET A 120 -5.90 -0.65 1.56
C MET A 120 -6.57 -1.93 1.03
N GLY A 121 -7.14 -2.72 1.93
CA GLY A 121 -7.83 -3.97 1.58
C GLY A 121 -9.05 -3.70 0.71
N GLY A 122 -9.86 -2.71 1.06
CA GLY A 122 -11.01 -2.26 0.28
C GLY A 122 -10.63 -1.84 -1.14
N LEU A 123 -9.58 -1.02 -1.29
CA LEU A 123 -9.10 -0.61 -2.62
C LEU A 123 -8.68 -1.80 -3.50
N VAL A 124 -8.00 -2.79 -2.92
CA VAL A 124 -7.59 -4.00 -3.65
C VAL A 124 -8.77 -4.92 -3.94
N LEU A 125 -9.69 -5.08 -2.99
CA LEU A 125 -10.85 -5.96 -3.12
C LEU A 125 -11.92 -5.40 -4.05
N LEU A 126 -12.06 -4.07 -4.16
CA LEU A 126 -13.01 -3.41 -5.06
C LEU A 126 -12.49 -3.26 -6.49
N ALA A 127 -11.18 -3.45 -6.71
CA ALA A 127 -10.61 -3.34 -8.04
C ALA A 127 -11.13 -4.44 -8.98
N PRO A 128 -11.63 -4.08 -10.18
CA PRO A 128 -12.15 -5.06 -11.13
C PRO A 128 -11.01 -5.97 -11.60
N PRO A 129 -11.15 -7.30 -11.52
CA PRO A 129 -10.05 -8.24 -11.77
C PRO A 129 -9.51 -8.14 -13.20
N ASP A 130 -10.38 -7.85 -14.17
CA ASP A 130 -10.02 -7.77 -15.59
C ASP A 130 -9.33 -6.45 -15.96
N GLY A 131 -9.42 -5.43 -15.10
CA GLY A 131 -8.81 -4.12 -15.33
C GLY A 131 -7.37 -4.01 -14.82
N VAL A 132 -6.94 -4.93 -13.96
CA VAL A 132 -5.61 -4.86 -13.32
C VAL A 132 -4.53 -5.21 -14.33
N ASP A 133 -3.46 -4.41 -14.41
CA ASP A 133 -2.34 -4.68 -15.29
C ASP A 133 -1.53 -5.89 -14.79
N LEU A 134 -1.89 -7.06 -15.31
CA LEU A 134 -1.19 -8.32 -15.04
C LEU A 134 -0.03 -8.56 -16.01
N SER A 135 0.36 -7.59 -16.84
CA SER A 135 1.55 -7.74 -17.70
C SER A 135 2.82 -7.95 -16.86
N ARG A 136 3.85 -8.56 -17.46
CA ARG A 136 5.15 -8.73 -16.77
C ARG A 136 5.71 -7.39 -16.24
N ARG A 137 5.48 -6.30 -16.98
CA ARG A 137 5.93 -4.94 -16.61
C ARG A 137 5.11 -4.36 -15.45
N GLY A 138 3.79 -4.53 -15.46
CA GLY A 138 2.93 -4.13 -14.34
C GLY A 138 3.30 -4.86 -13.05
N ARG A 139 3.47 -6.19 -13.14
CA ARG A 139 3.89 -7.03 -12.02
C ARG A 139 5.27 -6.63 -11.47
N SER A 140 6.25 -6.41 -12.33
CA SER A 140 7.59 -6.02 -11.88
C SER A 140 7.62 -4.63 -11.23
N ARG A 141 6.79 -3.69 -11.70
CA ARG A 141 6.62 -2.38 -11.07
C ARG A 141 6.03 -2.48 -9.66
N ALA A 142 5.00 -3.30 -9.47
CA ALA A 142 4.41 -3.51 -8.15
C ALA A 142 5.42 -4.13 -7.17
N VAL A 143 6.15 -5.16 -7.60
CA VAL A 143 7.20 -5.78 -6.78
C VAL A 143 8.33 -4.78 -6.46
N ALA A 144 8.82 -4.04 -7.46
CA ALA A 144 9.85 -3.03 -7.26
C ALA A 144 9.40 -1.93 -6.30
N CYS A 145 8.14 -1.50 -6.38
CA CYS A 145 7.54 -0.55 -5.45
C CYS A 145 7.53 -1.10 -4.03
N SER A 146 7.14 -2.37 -3.85
CA SER A 146 7.12 -3.02 -2.54
C SER A 146 8.53 -3.11 -1.93
N ILE A 147 9.53 -3.47 -2.74
CA ILE A 147 10.94 -3.51 -2.30
C ILE A 147 11.44 -2.11 -1.94
N ALA A 148 11.13 -1.11 -2.76
CA ALA A 148 11.57 0.27 -2.54
C ALA A 148 10.98 0.88 -1.25
N VAL A 149 9.74 0.52 -0.90
CA VAL A 149 9.13 0.92 0.38
C VAL A 149 9.65 0.05 1.53
N GLY A 150 9.64 -1.27 1.34
CA GLY A 150 9.85 -2.25 2.40
C GLY A 150 11.29 -2.31 2.89
N LEU A 151 12.30 -2.19 2.02
CA LEU A 151 13.70 -2.28 2.46
C LEU A 151 14.08 -1.19 3.48
N PRO A 152 13.79 0.10 3.26
CA PRO A 152 14.06 1.13 4.27
C PRO A 152 13.25 0.92 5.55
N MET A 153 11.97 0.54 5.46
CA MET A 153 11.14 0.27 6.64
C MET A 153 11.68 -0.90 7.47
N CYS A 154 12.00 -2.02 6.82
CA CYS A 154 12.62 -3.18 7.45
C CYS A 154 13.99 -2.83 8.03
N GLY A 155 14.78 -2.00 7.34
CA GLY A 155 16.09 -1.54 7.80
C GLY A 155 15.99 -0.68 9.07
N ILE A 156 15.03 0.24 9.13
CA ILE A 156 14.74 1.04 10.33
C ILE A 156 14.27 0.13 11.47
N ALA A 157 13.34 -0.79 11.20
CA ALA A 157 12.84 -1.73 12.20
C ALA A 157 13.96 -2.65 12.74
N ALA A 158 14.84 -3.15 11.86
CA ALA A 158 15.96 -4.00 12.22
C ALA A 158 17.09 -3.22 12.92
N GLY A 159 17.35 -1.97 12.53
CA GLY A 159 18.26 -1.08 13.22
C GLY A 159 17.84 -0.78 14.66
N TRP A 160 16.57 -1.03 14.98
CA TRP A 160 16.01 -0.91 16.33
C TRP A 160 16.20 -2.15 17.21
N LEU A 161 16.79 -3.22 16.67
CA LEU A 161 17.10 -4.43 17.42
C LEU A 161 18.13 -4.14 18.51
N GLY A 162 17.75 -4.33 19.78
CA GLY A 162 18.63 -4.20 20.93
C GLY A 162 18.62 -2.85 21.66
N LEU A 163 17.88 -1.84 21.18
CA LEU A 163 17.71 -0.54 21.86
C LEU A 163 16.50 -0.50 22.83
N TRP A 164 15.96 -1.67 23.17
CA TRP A 164 14.74 -1.93 23.95
C TRP A 164 14.89 -1.74 25.47
N LEU A 165 15.64 -0.72 25.92
CA LEU A 165 15.52 -0.31 27.32
C LEU A 165 14.08 0.19 27.55
N GLU A 166 13.52 -0.24 28.68
CA GLU A 166 12.12 -0.09 29.06
C GLU A 166 11.65 1.36 28.87
N ASP A 167 10.43 1.55 28.37
CA ASP A 167 9.78 2.85 28.06
C ASP A 167 9.93 3.39 26.62
N TYR A 168 9.55 2.56 25.63
CA TYR A 168 9.36 2.95 24.21
C TYR A 168 8.53 4.24 23.98
N PRO A 169 7.39 4.49 24.66
CA PRO A 169 6.64 5.74 24.46
C PRO A 169 7.38 7.00 24.93
N ASP A 170 8.44 6.85 25.75
CA ASP A 170 9.19 7.95 26.36
C ASP A 170 10.62 8.09 25.80
N VAL A 171 10.98 7.32 24.76
CA VAL A 171 12.30 7.45 24.11
C VAL A 171 12.34 8.75 23.30
N VAL A 172 12.88 9.80 23.91
CA VAL A 172 13.16 11.07 23.24
C VAL A 172 14.45 10.94 22.44
N PHE A 173 14.36 10.95 21.11
CA PHE A 173 15.55 10.96 20.26
C PHE A 173 16.25 12.32 20.28
N PRO A 174 17.59 12.34 20.16
CA PRO A 174 18.29 13.56 19.80
C PRO A 174 17.68 14.15 18.53
N PRO A 175 17.53 15.49 18.42
CA PRO A 175 16.93 16.13 17.24
C PRO A 175 17.58 15.72 15.91
N SER A 176 18.88 15.42 15.93
CA SER A 176 19.64 14.96 14.77
C SER A 176 19.19 13.60 14.22
N LEU A 177 18.57 12.76 15.04
CA LEU A 177 17.99 11.47 14.65
C LEU A 177 16.47 11.54 14.48
N GLN A 178 15.79 12.41 15.23
CA GLN A 178 14.34 12.59 15.12
C GLN A 178 13.93 13.10 13.73
N VAL A 179 14.61 14.12 13.19
CA VAL A 179 14.27 14.70 11.88
C VAL A 179 14.32 13.67 10.74
N PRO A 180 15.38 12.85 10.58
CA PRO A 180 15.39 11.83 9.54
C PRO A 180 14.37 10.69 9.79
N LEU A 181 14.08 10.35 11.05
CA LEU A 181 13.01 9.40 11.37
C LEU A 181 11.64 9.96 10.98
N ASP A 182 11.35 11.20 11.33
CA ASP A 182 10.11 11.89 10.93
C ASP A 182 10.01 12.03 9.42
N ALA A 183 11.11 12.27 8.71
CA ALA A 183 11.10 12.30 7.25
C ALA A 183 10.84 10.91 6.64
N SER A 184 11.25 9.84 7.33
CA SER A 184 11.08 8.47 6.86
C SER A 184 9.62 7.99 6.89
N THR A 185 8.74 8.63 7.68
CA THR A 185 7.29 8.32 7.68
C THR A 185 6.66 8.57 6.31
N ALA A 186 7.14 9.58 5.59
CA ALA A 186 6.66 9.96 4.26
C ALA A 186 7.24 9.11 3.13
N TRP A 187 8.22 8.25 3.43
CA TRP A 187 8.92 7.45 2.42
C TRP A 187 7.98 6.61 1.52
N PRO A 188 6.96 5.90 2.06
CA PRO A 188 6.01 5.17 1.23
C PRO A 188 5.27 6.08 0.24
N ALA A 189 4.83 7.26 0.70
CA ALA A 189 4.16 8.24 -0.14
C ALA A 189 5.09 8.79 -1.24
N VAL A 190 6.37 9.02 -0.94
CA VAL A 190 7.38 9.45 -1.93
C VAL A 190 7.54 8.39 -3.02
N VAL A 191 7.73 7.12 -2.66
CA VAL A 191 7.90 6.04 -3.63
C VAL A 191 6.68 5.92 -4.55
N LEU A 192 5.48 6.00 -3.98
CA LEU A 192 4.23 5.90 -4.75
C LEU A 192 3.98 7.15 -5.61
N ALA A 193 4.35 8.35 -5.15
CA ALA A 193 4.30 9.56 -5.96
C ALA A 193 5.27 9.48 -7.16
N VAL A 194 6.45 8.89 -6.98
CA VAL A 194 7.38 8.59 -8.09
C VAL A 194 6.77 7.57 -9.05
N ALA A 195 6.15 6.50 -8.54
CA ALA A 195 5.45 5.53 -9.38
C ALA A 195 4.33 6.20 -10.20
N TYR A 196 3.56 7.10 -9.59
CA TYR A 196 2.54 7.92 -10.25
C TYR A 196 3.14 8.80 -11.34
N LEU A 197 4.20 9.55 -11.05
CA LEU A 197 4.92 10.37 -12.03
C LEU A 197 5.37 9.55 -13.25
N LEU A 198 5.92 8.35 -13.01
CA LEU A 198 6.37 7.47 -14.08
C LEU A 198 5.22 6.94 -14.94
N HIS A 199 4.04 6.70 -14.35
CA HIS A 199 2.85 6.31 -15.11
C HIS A 199 2.28 7.49 -15.90
N LEU A 200 2.21 8.68 -15.30
CA LEU A 200 1.71 9.88 -15.96
C LEU A 200 2.59 10.30 -17.15
N ALA A 201 3.90 10.04 -17.07
CA ALA A 201 4.86 10.29 -18.14
C ALA A 201 4.85 9.23 -19.26
N ASP A 202 4.22 8.07 -19.05
CA ASP A 202 4.14 7.00 -20.06
C ASP A 202 2.96 7.28 -21.01
N PRO A 203 3.20 7.56 -22.31
CA PRO A 203 2.13 7.92 -23.24
C PRO A 203 1.15 6.78 -23.51
N ARG A 204 1.51 5.54 -23.16
CA ARG A 204 0.68 4.34 -23.39
C ARG A 204 -0.32 4.09 -22.26
N VAL A 205 -0.17 4.73 -21.11
CA VAL A 205 -1.00 4.50 -19.93
C VAL A 205 -2.21 5.43 -19.95
N ASP A 206 -3.39 4.87 -19.68
CA ASP A 206 -4.62 5.65 -19.52
C ASP A 206 -4.49 6.62 -18.34
N ARG A 207 -4.90 7.88 -18.53
CA ARG A 207 -4.85 8.92 -17.49
C ARG A 207 -5.66 8.54 -16.27
N VAL A 208 -6.79 7.84 -16.46
CA VAL A 208 -7.63 7.39 -15.35
C VAL A 208 -6.91 6.35 -14.52
N GLN A 209 -6.20 5.42 -15.17
CA GLN A 209 -5.39 4.41 -14.50
C GLN A 209 -4.19 5.03 -13.77
N ALA A 210 -3.55 6.04 -14.36
CA ALA A 210 -2.51 6.83 -13.69
C ALA A 210 -3.08 7.56 -12.46
N GLY A 211 -4.29 8.12 -12.56
CA GLY A 211 -5.03 8.67 -11.41
C GLY A 211 -5.26 7.63 -10.32
N GLY A 212 -5.49 6.37 -10.69
CA GLY A 212 -5.49 5.24 -9.78
C GLY A 212 -4.20 5.09 -8.97
N VAL A 213 -3.03 5.23 -9.61
CA VAL A 213 -1.74 5.19 -8.90
C VAL A 213 -1.62 6.35 -7.90
N ALA A 214 -2.18 7.52 -8.20
CA ALA A 214 -2.25 8.62 -7.23
C ALA A 214 -3.18 8.29 -6.04
N LEU A 215 -4.31 7.60 -6.28
CA LEU A 215 -5.18 7.13 -5.20
C LEU A 215 -4.46 6.16 -4.25
N ALA A 216 -3.50 5.37 -4.76
CA ALA A 216 -2.70 4.47 -3.93
C ALA A 216 -1.79 5.21 -2.92
N VAL A 217 -1.55 6.51 -3.11
CA VAL A 217 -0.77 7.35 -2.16
C VAL A 217 -1.63 7.74 -0.95
N LEU A 218 -2.95 7.89 -1.10
CA LEU A 218 -3.84 8.43 -0.07
C LEU A 218 -3.88 7.66 1.26
N PRO A 219 -3.81 6.32 1.29
CA PRO A 219 -3.75 5.59 2.57
C PRO A 219 -2.56 6.02 3.44
N TRP A 220 -1.50 6.54 2.83
CA TRP A 220 -0.30 7.00 3.52
C TRP A 220 -0.42 8.42 4.09
N VAL A 221 -1.62 9.01 4.14
CA VAL A 221 -1.90 10.16 5.03
C VAL A 221 -1.83 9.73 6.49
N VAL A 222 -2.12 8.47 6.79
CA VAL A 222 -2.15 7.93 8.15
C VAL A 222 -0.77 7.33 8.50
N MET A 223 0.32 8.06 8.18
CA MET A 223 1.69 7.54 8.11
C MET A 223 2.08 6.75 9.39
N PRO A 224 2.25 5.42 9.31
CA PRO A 224 2.64 4.65 10.48
C PRO A 224 3.99 5.15 11.00
N ARG A 225 4.09 5.39 12.30
CA ARG A 225 5.31 6.00 12.88
C ARG A 225 6.44 4.99 13.00
N PRO A 226 7.67 5.30 12.54
CA PRO A 226 8.85 4.49 12.82
C PRO A 226 9.15 4.49 14.33
N PRO A 227 10.01 3.58 14.81
CA PRO A 227 10.70 2.54 14.05
C PRO A 227 9.88 1.26 13.81
N LEU A 228 8.76 1.08 14.53
CA LEU A 228 7.99 -0.18 14.51
C LEU A 228 6.73 -0.16 13.66
N TYR A 229 6.26 1.03 13.25
CA TYR A 229 5.11 1.19 12.37
C TYR A 229 3.81 0.59 12.93
N TYR A 230 3.65 0.58 14.26
CA TYR A 230 2.46 0.02 14.93
C TYR A 230 1.38 1.05 15.26
N ASP A 231 1.72 2.33 15.22
CA ASP A 231 0.82 3.41 15.62
C ASP A 231 0.60 4.38 14.47
N THR A 232 -0.63 4.89 14.40
CA THR A 232 -1.06 5.86 13.41
C THR A 232 -1.36 7.19 14.09
N PRO A 233 -0.95 8.32 13.50
CA PRO A 233 -1.32 9.61 14.04
C PRO A 233 -2.83 9.81 13.90
N LEU A 234 -3.58 9.62 14.99
CA LEU A 234 -5.03 9.91 15.01
C LEU A 234 -5.34 11.34 15.46
N ASN A 235 -4.32 12.12 15.86
CA ASN A 235 -4.54 13.53 16.16
C ASN A 235 -4.75 14.32 14.86
N GLY A 236 -5.66 15.29 14.89
CA GLY A 236 -6.03 16.04 13.67
C GLY A 236 -4.88 16.87 13.09
N HIS A 237 -3.92 17.31 13.93
CA HIS A 237 -2.79 18.11 13.49
C HIS A 237 -1.81 17.32 12.60
N ASP A 238 -1.45 16.11 13.04
CA ASP A 238 -0.56 15.22 12.32
C ASP A 238 -1.22 14.71 11.04
N LEU A 239 -2.51 14.38 11.08
CA LEU A 239 -3.26 14.03 9.86
C LEU A 239 -3.26 15.16 8.84
N LEU A 240 -3.43 16.41 9.27
CA LEU A 240 -3.36 17.58 8.39
C LEU A 240 -1.94 17.78 7.83
N ARG A 241 -0.91 17.61 8.67
CA ARG A 241 0.50 17.68 8.26
C ARG A 241 0.82 16.63 7.21
N ASP A 242 0.47 15.38 7.46
CA ASP A 242 0.74 14.26 6.57
C ASP A 242 -0.08 14.37 5.28
N ALA A 243 -1.34 14.81 5.36
CA ALA A 243 -2.15 15.14 4.20
C ALA A 243 -1.51 16.23 3.34
N ALA A 244 -0.98 17.30 3.96
CA ALA A 244 -0.28 18.35 3.23
C ALA A 244 0.96 17.83 2.50
N VAL A 245 1.73 16.93 3.13
CA VAL A 245 2.89 16.28 2.51
C VAL A 245 2.45 15.42 1.31
N VAL A 246 1.45 14.55 1.48
CA VAL A 246 0.91 13.71 0.41
C VAL A 246 0.41 14.54 -0.77
N LEU A 247 -0.37 15.59 -0.50
CA LEU A 247 -0.90 16.49 -1.53
C LEU A 247 0.22 17.25 -2.25
N ALA A 248 1.25 17.72 -1.53
CA ALA A 248 2.40 18.38 -2.13
C ALA A 248 3.18 17.44 -3.06
N LEU A 249 3.40 16.19 -2.65
CA LEU A 249 4.05 15.16 -3.46
C LEU A 249 3.25 14.86 -4.73
N LEU A 250 1.93 14.69 -4.61
CA LEU A 250 1.04 14.47 -5.75
C LEU A 250 1.01 15.67 -6.70
N ALA A 251 0.96 16.89 -6.18
CA ALA A 251 1.00 18.11 -6.99
C ALA A 251 2.33 18.23 -7.75
N ALA A 252 3.46 18.00 -7.08
CA ALA A 252 4.78 18.03 -7.69
C ALA A 252 4.93 16.95 -8.77
N ALA A 253 4.49 15.71 -8.50
CA ALA A 253 4.49 14.62 -9.47
C ALA A 253 3.60 14.92 -10.68
N THR A 254 2.43 15.52 -10.46
CA THR A 254 1.52 15.93 -11.54
C THR A 254 2.16 16.99 -12.43
N ALA A 255 2.69 18.06 -11.82
CA ALA A 255 3.35 19.15 -12.55
C ALA A 255 4.54 18.63 -13.37
N ALA A 256 5.43 17.85 -12.75
CA ALA A 256 6.59 17.27 -13.42
C ALA A 256 6.18 16.31 -14.55
N GLY A 257 5.13 15.50 -14.36
CA GLY A 257 4.64 14.59 -15.39
C GLY A 257 4.03 15.31 -16.59
N VAL A 258 3.24 16.37 -16.35
CA VAL A 258 2.69 17.22 -17.42
C VAL A 258 3.79 17.92 -18.21
N LEU A 259 4.79 18.49 -17.53
CA LEU A 259 5.94 19.14 -18.18
C LEU A 259 6.74 18.15 -19.04
N ARG A 260 7.07 16.97 -18.51
CA ARG A 260 7.77 15.92 -19.26
C ARG A 260 7.00 15.45 -20.48
N ARG A 261 5.67 15.33 -20.37
CA ARG A 261 4.82 14.93 -21.49
C ARG A 261 4.80 15.98 -22.59
N ARG A 262 4.67 17.27 -22.25
CA ARG A 262 4.73 18.38 -23.21
C ARG A 262 6.06 18.43 -23.95
N ALA A 263 7.17 18.30 -23.23
CA ALA A 263 8.51 18.29 -23.83
C ALA A 263 8.69 17.14 -24.84
N ARG A 264 8.11 15.96 -24.56
CA ARG A 264 8.16 14.82 -25.49
C ARG A 264 7.35 15.07 -26.77
N LEU A 265 6.16 15.64 -26.63
CA LEU A 265 5.29 15.94 -27.79
C LEU A 265 5.92 17.01 -28.71
N ALA A 266 6.51 18.06 -28.12
CA ALA A 266 7.24 19.07 -28.87
C ALA A 266 8.46 18.48 -29.61
N GLY A 267 9.16 17.51 -28.98
CA GLY A 267 10.29 16.82 -29.60
C GLY A 267 9.89 15.91 -30.77
N THR A 268 8.71 15.27 -30.70
CA THR A 268 8.21 14.46 -31.82
C THR A 268 7.77 15.32 -33.00
N GLU A 269 7.08 16.44 -32.76
CA GLU A 269 6.67 17.37 -33.82
C GLU A 269 7.87 17.97 -34.55
N ALA A 270 8.96 18.28 -33.83
CA ALA A 270 10.19 18.78 -34.44
C ALA A 270 10.92 17.73 -35.30
N SER A 271 10.78 16.44 -34.97
CA SER A 271 11.38 15.34 -35.74
C SER A 271 10.59 14.99 -37.00
N ASP A 272 9.29 15.24 -37.03
CA ASP A 272 8.43 14.95 -38.19
C ASP A 272 8.55 16.05 -39.27
N LEU A 273 9.09 17.22 -38.91
CA LEU A 273 9.32 18.36 -39.80
C LEU A 273 10.75 18.43 -40.39
N ALA A 274 11.66 17.56 -39.92
CA ALA A 274 13.07 17.51 -40.33
C ALA A 274 13.32 16.36 -41.30
#